data_AF-A0A7C3R7S8-F1
#
_entry.id   AF-A0A7C3R7S8-F1
#
_cell.length_a   1.000
_cell.length_b   1.000
_cell.length_c   1.000
_cell.angle_alpha   90.00
_cell.angle_beta   90.00
_cell.angle_gamma   90.00
#
_symmetry.space_group_name_H-M   'P 1'
#
loop_
_entity.id
_entity.type
_entity.pdbx_description
1 polymer ?
#
loop_
_entity_poly.entity_id
_entity_poly.type
_entity_poly.pdbx_seq_one_letter_code
_entity_poly.pdbx_strand_id
1 'polypeptide(L)'
;HPTLNTYLNILEETKIIKPIKKYSAKVSKKPEKLLFSNTNILYTYADEFGIEADIGTVRETFFTSCFETIYYSDIGDFRVDKYIFEIGGKNKSFKQIKDKENSFVVVDTDYTMEGNKIPLWLFGLME
;
A
#
# COMPACT_ATOMS: atom_id res chain seq x y z
N HIS A 1 -3.67 23.13 10.13
CA HIS A 1 -2.95 23.64 11.32
C HIS A 1 -1.47 23.32 11.18
N PRO A 2 -0.56 24.28 11.44
CA PRO A 2 0.88 24.09 11.27
C PRO A 2 1.43 22.89 12.07
N THR A 3 0.86 22.63 13.24
CA THR A 3 1.30 21.59 14.19
C THR A 3 1.00 20.17 13.72
N LEU A 4 -0.17 19.90 13.13
CA LEU A 4 -0.51 18.56 12.64
C LEU A 4 0.46 18.09 11.55
N ASN A 5 0.79 18.97 10.60
CA ASN A 5 1.75 18.64 9.55
C ASN A 5 3.15 18.39 10.12
N THR A 6 3.55 19.15 11.14
CA THR A 6 4.81 18.89 11.84
C THR A 6 4.83 17.49 12.48
N TYR A 7 3.75 17.08 13.16
CA TYR A 7 3.68 15.74 13.74
C TYR A 7 3.67 14.65 12.68
N LEU A 8 2.91 14.81 11.60
CA LEU A 8 2.91 13.83 10.50
C LEU A 8 4.30 13.71 9.85
N ASN A 9 5.01 14.82 9.68
CA ASN A 9 6.38 14.81 9.18
C ASN A 9 7.32 14.07 10.15
N ILE A 10 7.23 14.33 11.45
CA ILE A 10 8.03 13.61 12.46
C ILE A 10 7.75 12.11 12.40
N LEU A 11 6.48 11.69 12.30
CA LEU A 11 6.10 10.29 12.21
C LEU A 11 6.55 9.64 10.89
N GLU A 12 6.58 10.38 9.78
CA GLU A 12 7.13 9.95 8.49
C GLU A 12 8.66 9.79 8.56
N GLU A 13 9.36 10.80 9.09
CA GLU A 13 10.84 10.81 9.24
C GLU A 13 11.34 9.73 10.20
N THR A 14 10.59 9.44 11.26
CA THR A 14 10.89 8.36 12.22
C THR A 14 10.45 6.98 11.73
N LYS A 15 9.89 6.87 10.52
CA LYS A 15 9.38 5.63 9.92
C LYS A 15 8.33 4.94 10.80
N ILE A 16 7.48 5.69 11.49
CA ILE A 16 6.32 5.12 12.19
C ILE A 16 5.16 4.96 11.21
N ILE A 17 4.89 6.00 10.44
CA ILE A 17 3.85 6.01 9.40
C ILE A 17 4.47 6.16 8.02
N LYS A 18 3.69 5.77 7.01
CA LYS A 18 3.98 5.97 5.60
C LYS A 18 2.82 6.70 4.94
N PRO A 19 2.94 8.03 4.74
CA PRO A 19 1.92 8.81 4.06
C PRO A 19 1.97 8.54 2.55
N ILE A 20 0.91 7.97 2.00
CA ILE A 20 0.78 7.70 0.57
C ILE A 20 0.12 8.91 -0.09
N LYS A 21 0.88 9.60 -0.94
CA LYS A 21 0.47 10.83 -1.62
C LYS A 21 -0.01 10.49 -3.03
N LYS A 22 -0.96 11.26 -3.55
CA LYS A 22 -1.42 11.13 -4.95
C LYS A 22 -0.29 11.44 -5.93
N TYR A 23 -0.14 10.61 -6.96
CA TYR A 23 0.79 10.91 -8.04
C TYR A 23 0.30 12.14 -8.83
N SER A 24 1.10 13.19 -8.89
CA SER A 24 0.83 14.38 -9.70
C SER A 24 2.12 15.14 -9.98
N ALA A 25 2.10 16.03 -10.98
CA ALA A 25 3.23 16.91 -11.29
C ALA A 25 3.67 17.80 -10.11
N LYS A 26 2.77 18.03 -9.15
CA LYS A 26 3.06 18.69 -7.87
C LYS A 26 2.46 17.86 -6.74
N VAL A 27 3.27 16.93 -6.22
CA VAL A 27 2.86 16.02 -5.14
C VAL A 27 2.21 16.82 -4.00
N SER A 28 0.96 16.48 -3.68
CA SER A 28 0.20 17.13 -2.62
C SER A 28 0.88 16.92 -1.27
N LYS A 29 0.84 17.95 -0.41
CA LYS A 29 1.25 17.79 1.00
C LYS A 29 0.28 16.92 1.79
N LYS A 30 -0.97 16.83 1.35
CA LYS A 30 -1.99 16.00 1.98
C LYS A 30 -1.87 14.56 1.44
N PRO A 31 -1.66 13.55 2.29
CA PRO A 31 -1.73 12.16 1.87
C PRO A 31 -3.17 11.74 1.58
N GLU A 32 -3.35 10.84 0.61
CA GLU A 32 -4.63 10.19 0.33
C GLU A 32 -4.85 9.00 1.26
N LYS A 33 -3.77 8.34 1.69
CA LYS A 33 -3.80 7.22 2.63
C LYS A 33 -2.66 7.35 3.65
N LEU A 34 -2.95 7.00 4.90
CA LEU A 34 -1.97 6.91 5.99
C LEU A 34 -1.88 5.44 6.41
N LEU A 35 -0.72 4.83 6.18
CA LEU A 35 -0.42 3.46 6.62
C LEU A 35 0.67 3.49 7.69
N PHE A 36 0.82 2.40 8.46
CA PHE A 36 2.06 2.19 9.21
C PHE A 36 3.21 1.90 8.23
N SER A 37 4.45 2.15 8.65
CA SER A 37 5.60 1.92 7.77
C SER A 37 5.87 0.45 7.48
N ASN A 38 5.42 -0.45 8.36
CA ASN A 38 5.52 -1.90 8.22
C ASN A 38 4.46 -2.60 9.09
N THR A 39 4.26 -3.89 8.85
CA THR A 39 3.24 -4.70 9.52
C THR A 39 3.52 -4.93 11.00
N ASN A 40 4.78 -4.92 11.45
CA ASN A 40 5.09 -5.13 12.86
C ASN A 40 4.52 -3.99 13.71
N ILE A 41 4.71 -2.73 13.29
CA ILE A 41 4.16 -1.57 14.00
C ILE A 41 2.62 -1.63 14.03
N LEU A 42 2.00 -1.98 12.89
CA LEU A 42 0.55 -2.17 12.81
C LEU A 42 0.06 -3.20 13.84
N TYR A 43 0.69 -4.39 13.87
CA TYR A 43 0.31 -5.44 14.82
C TYR A 43 0.59 -5.06 16.28
N THR A 44 1.72 -4.40 16.57
CA THR A 44 2.05 -3.94 17.93
C THR A 44 0.98 -3.00 18.47
N TYR A 45 0.56 -2.00 17.70
CA TYR A 45 -0.47 -1.08 18.18
C TYR A 45 -1.88 -1.68 18.17
N ALA A 46 -2.18 -2.55 17.21
CA ALA A 46 -3.44 -3.29 17.19
C ALA A 46 -3.61 -4.10 18.48
N ASP A 47 -2.58 -4.85 18.88
CA ASP A 47 -2.55 -5.62 20.13
C ASP A 47 -2.65 -4.72 21.38
N GLU A 48 -1.81 -3.69 21.48
CA GLU A 48 -1.79 -2.75 22.60
C GLU A 48 -3.16 -2.09 22.87
N PHE A 49 -3.90 -1.77 21.80
CA PHE A 49 -5.22 -1.13 21.92
C PHE A 49 -6.38 -2.12 21.88
N GLY A 50 -6.13 -3.43 21.80
CA GLY A 50 -7.17 -4.46 21.73
C GLY A 50 -8.04 -4.39 20.47
N ILE A 51 -7.46 -3.95 19.35
CA ILE A 51 -8.12 -3.79 18.05
C ILE A 51 -7.64 -4.90 17.12
N GLU A 52 -8.56 -5.55 16.41
CA GLU A 52 -8.18 -6.53 15.38
C GLU A 52 -7.54 -5.82 14.17
N ALA A 53 -6.39 -6.31 13.71
CA ALA A 53 -5.74 -5.78 12.52
C ALA A 53 -6.50 -6.20 11.26
N ASP A 54 -7.08 -5.24 10.55
CA ASP A 54 -7.76 -5.49 9.28
C ASP A 54 -6.81 -6.09 8.24
N ILE A 55 -7.13 -7.28 7.74
CA ILE A 55 -6.25 -8.03 6.83
C ILE A 55 -6.03 -7.29 5.49
N GLY A 56 -6.98 -6.46 5.04
CA GLY A 56 -6.79 -5.59 3.87
C GLY A 56 -5.66 -4.60 4.12
N THR A 57 -5.74 -3.90 5.25
CA THR A 57 -4.74 -2.93 5.72
C THR A 57 -3.38 -3.58 5.94
N VAL A 58 -3.33 -4.80 6.47
CA VAL A 58 -2.08 -5.57 6.61
C VAL A 58 -1.43 -5.82 5.25
N ARG A 59 -2.20 -6.25 4.24
CA ARG A 59 -1.68 -6.51 2.89
C ARG A 59 -1.15 -5.24 2.23
N GLU A 60 -1.89 -4.14 2.33
CA GLU A 60 -1.45 -2.84 1.84
C GLU A 60 -0.20 -2.34 2.57
N THR A 61 -0.16 -2.48 3.89
CA THR A 61 0.99 -2.10 4.73
C THR A 61 2.23 -2.90 4.33
N PHE A 62 2.10 -4.22 4.18
CA PHE A 62 3.18 -5.07 3.68
C PHE A 62 3.64 -4.62 2.29
N PHE A 63 2.72 -4.54 1.33
CA PHE A 63 3.04 -4.17 -0.05
C PHE A 63 3.76 -2.82 -0.13
N THR A 64 3.21 -1.81 0.53
CA THR A 64 3.80 -0.47 0.53
C THR A 64 5.13 -0.42 1.25
N SER A 65 5.38 -1.27 2.25
CA SER A 65 6.67 -1.33 2.95
C SER A 65 7.82 -1.81 2.04
N CYS A 66 7.53 -2.54 0.96
CA CYS A 66 8.51 -3.05 0.00
C CYS A 66 9.06 -1.99 -0.98
N PHE A 67 8.55 -0.75 -0.97
CA PHE A 67 8.96 0.28 -1.93
C PHE A 67 9.37 1.55 -1.21
N GLU A 68 10.49 2.17 -1.57
CA GLU A 68 10.83 3.50 -1.02
C GLU A 68 9.84 4.57 -1.53
N THR A 69 9.63 4.61 -2.85
CA THR A 69 8.75 5.57 -3.52
C THR A 69 7.51 4.87 -4.08
N ILE A 70 6.35 5.23 -3.56
CA ILE A 70 5.05 4.68 -3.95
C ILE A 70 3.97 5.76 -3.79
N TYR A 71 3.00 5.77 -4.71
CA TYR A 71 1.96 6.78 -4.76
C TYR A 71 0.57 6.14 -4.74
N TYR A 72 -0.42 6.93 -4.36
CA TYR A 72 -1.83 6.59 -4.55
C TYR A 72 -2.21 6.70 -6.02
N SER A 73 -3.08 5.80 -6.47
CA SER A 73 -3.65 5.80 -7.83
C SER A 73 -5.17 5.94 -7.76
N ASP A 74 -5.77 6.62 -8.75
CA ASP A 74 -7.24 6.74 -8.84
C ASP A 74 -7.89 5.52 -9.51
N ILE A 75 -7.09 4.70 -10.18
CA ILE A 75 -7.57 3.56 -11.00
C ILE A 75 -7.12 2.21 -10.45
N GLY A 76 -6.36 2.22 -9.37
CA GLY A 76 -6.01 1.05 -8.54
C GLY A 76 -5.49 1.55 -7.19
N ASP A 77 -5.11 0.68 -6.27
CA ASP A 77 -4.68 1.10 -4.93
C ASP A 77 -3.38 1.92 -4.93
N PHE A 78 -2.37 1.48 -5.69
CA PHE A 78 -1.03 2.09 -5.68
C PHE A 78 -0.39 2.20 -7.06
N ARG A 79 0.57 3.11 -7.17
CA ARG A 79 1.43 3.31 -8.34
C ARG A 79 2.89 3.30 -7.93
N VAL A 80 3.69 2.51 -8.65
CA VAL A 80 5.16 2.52 -8.56
C VAL A 80 5.70 2.72 -9.96
N ASP A 81 6.42 3.83 -10.18
CA ASP A 81 6.87 4.29 -11.51
C ASP A 81 5.70 4.33 -12.53
N LYS A 82 5.70 3.45 -13.53
CA LYS A 82 4.63 3.32 -14.55
C LYS A 82 3.61 2.24 -14.22
N TYR A 83 3.85 1.43 -13.20
CA TYR A 83 3.04 0.28 -12.85
C TYR A 83 1.95 0.64 -11.85
N ILE A 84 0.78 0.02 -12.02
CA ILE A 84 -0.38 0.20 -11.15
C ILE A 84 -0.69 -1.13 -10.49
N PHE A 85 -0.88 -1.10 -9.18
CA PHE A 85 -1.13 -2.27 -8.37
C PHE A 85 -2.44 -2.13 -7.63
N GLU A 86 -3.27 -3.15 -7.74
CA GLU A 86 -4.49 -3.32 -6.97
C GLU A 86 -4.25 -4.43 -5.95
N ILE A 87 -4.40 -4.15 -4.66
CA ILE A 87 -4.07 -5.08 -3.58
C ILE A 87 -5.35 -5.72 -3.05
N GLY A 88 -5.31 -7.03 -2.80
CA GLY A 88 -6.48 -7.71 -2.28
C GLY A 88 -6.27 -9.13 -1.80
N GLY A 89 -7.34 -9.72 -1.28
CA GLY A 89 -7.39 -11.15 -1.02
C GLY A 89 -7.66 -11.96 -2.28
N LYS A 90 -7.63 -13.29 -2.14
CA LYS A 90 -7.89 -14.30 -3.19
C LYS A 90 -9.05 -13.99 -4.15
N ASN A 91 -10.14 -13.40 -3.66
CA ASN A 91 -11.35 -13.13 -4.43
C ASN A 91 -11.38 -11.77 -5.14
N LYS A 92 -10.30 -10.97 -5.06
CA LYS A 92 -10.23 -9.65 -5.67
C LYS A 92 -10.34 -9.79 -7.20
N SER A 93 -11.38 -9.18 -7.76
CA SER A 93 -11.70 -9.32 -9.18
C SER A 93 -10.84 -8.39 -10.04
N PHE A 94 -10.33 -8.91 -11.16
CA PHE A 94 -9.50 -8.19 -12.13
C PHE A 94 -10.27 -7.10 -12.94
N LYS A 95 -11.56 -6.87 -12.67
CA LYS A 95 -12.45 -6.05 -13.52
C LYS A 95 -12.05 -4.58 -13.63
N GLN A 96 -11.43 -4.00 -12.61
CA GLN A 96 -11.15 -2.55 -12.59
C GLN A 96 -9.95 -2.16 -13.47
N ILE A 97 -8.94 -3.03 -13.58
CA ILE A 97 -7.68 -2.74 -14.29
C ILE A 97 -7.42 -3.68 -15.48
N LYS A 98 -8.43 -4.45 -15.92
CA LYS A 98 -8.25 -5.57 -16.86
C LYS A 98 -7.55 -5.20 -18.16
N ASP A 99 -7.89 -4.03 -18.69
CA ASP A 99 -7.47 -3.58 -20.01
C ASP A 99 -6.46 -2.42 -19.91
N LYS A 100 -5.80 -2.27 -18.76
CA LYS A 100 -4.78 -1.24 -18.55
C LYS A 100 -3.39 -1.86 -18.67
N GLU A 101 -2.59 -1.30 -19.57
CA GLU A 101 -1.17 -1.65 -19.65
C GLU A 101 -0.48 -1.41 -18.30
N ASN A 102 0.54 -2.23 -18.00
CA ASN A 102 1.36 -2.09 -16.78
C ASN A 102 0.55 -2.17 -15.47
N SER A 103 -0.59 -2.86 -15.46
CA SER A 103 -1.45 -2.97 -14.29
C SER A 103 -1.56 -4.41 -13.79
N PHE A 104 -1.40 -4.60 -12.48
CA PHE A 104 -1.33 -5.91 -11.84
C PHE A 104 -2.23 -5.98 -10.60
N VAL A 105 -2.84 -7.14 -10.36
CA VAL A 105 -3.49 -7.43 -9.08
C VAL A 105 -2.51 -8.19 -8.20
N VAL A 106 -2.28 -7.70 -7.00
CA VAL A 106 -1.47 -8.36 -6.00
C VAL A 106 -2.38 -9.08 -5.01
N VAL A 107 -2.26 -10.39 -4.92
CA VAL A 107 -3.12 -11.22 -4.08
C VAL A 107 -2.35 -12.02 -3.04
N ASP A 108 -2.95 -12.09 -1.86
CA ASP A 108 -2.67 -13.12 -0.87
C ASP A 108 -3.21 -14.46 -1.41
N THR A 109 -2.33 -15.45 -1.51
CA THR A 109 -2.38 -16.55 -2.51
C THR A 109 -3.69 -17.36 -2.61
N ASP A 110 -3.99 -17.79 -3.84
CA ASP A 110 -4.20 -19.21 -4.20
C ASP A 110 -3.81 -19.37 -5.69
N TYR A 111 -3.40 -20.57 -6.11
CA TYR A 111 -2.56 -20.92 -7.29
C TYR A 111 -3.08 -20.58 -8.71
N THR A 112 -3.77 -19.45 -8.92
CA THR A 112 -4.31 -19.10 -10.24
C THR A 112 -3.25 -18.51 -11.17
N MET A 113 -2.99 -19.20 -12.28
CA MET A 113 -2.15 -18.76 -13.41
C MET A 113 -2.81 -17.66 -14.26
N GLU A 114 -3.26 -16.57 -13.64
CA GLU A 114 -3.72 -15.40 -14.39
C GLU A 114 -2.54 -14.48 -14.68
N GLY A 115 -2.34 -14.09 -15.95
CA GLY A 115 -1.11 -13.43 -16.40
C GLY A 115 -0.77 -12.09 -15.73
N ASN A 116 -1.74 -11.42 -15.10
CA ASN A 116 -1.55 -10.13 -14.42
C ASN A 116 -1.78 -10.21 -12.90
N LYS A 117 -1.77 -11.42 -12.32
CA LYS A 117 -1.81 -11.61 -10.85
C LYS A 117 -0.42 -11.91 -10.31
N ILE A 118 -0.01 -11.18 -9.29
CA ILE A 118 1.28 -11.35 -8.62
C ILE A 118 1.02 -11.78 -7.16
N PRO A 119 1.63 -12.87 -6.67
CA PRO A 119 1.54 -13.22 -5.26
C PRO A 119 2.15 -12.14 -4.37
N LEU A 120 1.43 -11.72 -3.33
CA LEU A 120 1.86 -10.65 -2.42
C LEU A 120 3.23 -10.94 -1.80
N TRP A 121 3.48 -12.19 -1.39
CA TRP A 121 4.74 -12.58 -0.75
C TRP A 121 5.97 -12.39 -1.64
N LEU A 122 5.83 -12.32 -2.97
CA LEU A 122 6.96 -12.12 -3.87
C LEU A 122 7.64 -10.77 -3.65
N PHE A 123 6.89 -9.75 -3.25
CA PHE A 123 7.43 -8.41 -2.98
C PHE A 123 8.31 -8.37 -1.73
N GLY A 124 8.18 -9.33 -0.81
CA GLY A 124 9.08 -9.45 0.34
C GLY A 124 10.51 -9.89 -0.02
N LEU A 125 10.74 -10.31 -1.27
CA LEU A 125 12.05 -10.70 -1.79
C LEU A 125 12.73 -9.59 -2.61
N MET A 126 12.06 -8.45 -2.80
CA MET A 126 12.62 -7.31 -3.50
C MET A 126 13.49 -6.52 -2.53
N GLU A 127 14.81 -6.53 -2.75
CA GLU A 127 15.77 -5.60 -2.14
C GLU A 127 15.92 -4.33 -2.97
#